data_AF-A0A0N1CCR9-F1
#
_entry.id   AF-A0A0N1CCR9-F1
#
_cell.length_a   1.000
_cell.length_b   1.000
_cell.length_c   1.000
_cell.angle_alpha   90.00
_cell.angle_beta   90.00
_cell.angle_gamma   90.00
#
_symmetry.space_group_name_H-M   'P 1'
#
loop_
_entity.id
_entity.type
_entity.pdbx_description
1 polymer ?
#
loop_
_entity_poly.entity_id
_entity_poly.type
_entity_poly.pdbx_seq_one_letter_code
_entity_poly.pdbx_strand_id
1 'polypeptide(L)' 'MVANYHVAVGDQNALGQYLVDRTVSTDKRPHLRIACIHCGEEYLAADVNFHHCKCPSCQSGEGTRLF' A
#
# COMPACT_ATOMS: atom_id res chain seq x y z
N MET A 1 0.73 -16.65 13.48
CA MET A 1 0.81 -15.24 13.06
C MET A 1 1.83 -15.21 11.93
N VAL A 2 1.40 -15.26 10.66
CA VAL A 2 2.34 -15.30 9.53
C VAL A 2 2.72 -13.87 9.21
N ALA A 3 3.93 -13.50 9.57
CA ALA A 3 4.46 -12.16 9.50
C ALA A 3 4.84 -11.78 8.06
N ASN A 4 4.75 -10.49 7.74
CA ASN A 4 5.08 -9.85 6.46
C ASN A 4 6.58 -9.91 6.09
N TYR A 5 7.32 -10.95 6.50
CA TYR A 5 8.79 -11.00 6.45
C TYR A 5 9.42 -11.15 5.05
N HIS A 6 8.64 -11.20 3.97
CA HIS A 6 9.16 -11.44 2.62
C HIS A 6 8.89 -10.32 1.60
N VAL A 7 8.38 -9.16 2.00
CA VAL A 7 8.16 -8.06 1.05
C VAL A 7 9.41 -7.17 1.00
N ALA A 8 10.00 -7.01 -0.18
CA ALA A 8 11.12 -6.12 -0.46
C ALA A 8 10.66 -4.85 -1.18
N VAL A 9 11.47 -3.79 -1.10
CA VAL A 9 11.22 -2.57 -1.90
C VAL A 9 11.24 -2.94 -3.37
N GLY A 10 10.23 -2.49 -4.11
CA GLY A 10 9.98 -2.86 -5.50
C GLY A 10 9.06 -4.08 -5.68
N ASP A 11 8.77 -4.86 -4.63
CA ASP A 11 7.81 -5.97 -4.75
C ASP A 11 6.42 -5.44 -5.07
N GLN A 12 5.72 -6.15 -5.95
CA GLN A 12 4.36 -5.86 -6.34
C GLN A 12 3.42 -6.99 -5.89
N ASN A 13 2.24 -6.62 -5.37
CA ASN A 13 1.18 -7.60 -5.09
C ASN A 13 0.33 -7.89 -6.33
N ALA A 14 -0.55 -8.89 -6.22
CA ALA A 14 -1.47 -9.29 -7.30
C ALA A 14 -2.50 -8.22 -7.70
N LEU A 15 -2.62 -7.14 -6.92
CA LEU A 15 -3.60 -6.07 -7.07
C LEU A 15 -2.98 -4.77 -7.62
N GLY A 16 -1.69 -4.80 -8.00
CA GLY A 16 -1.00 -3.67 -8.63
C GLY A 16 -0.47 -2.64 -7.64
N GLN A 17 -0.29 -3.00 -6.38
CA GLN A 17 0.40 -2.16 -5.40
C GLN A 17 1.85 -2.61 -5.30
N TYR A 18 2.79 -1.67 -5.33
CA TYR A 18 4.22 -1.96 -5.15
C TYR A 18 4.82 -1.20 -3.96
N LEU A 19 5.74 -1.86 -3.26
CA LEU A 19 6.40 -1.27 -2.10
C LEU A 19 7.45 -0.25 -2.56
N VAL A 20 7.29 1.00 -2.15
CA VAL A 20 8.24 2.09 -2.44
C VAL A 20 9.32 2.14 -1.36
N ASP A 21 8.92 2.10 -0.08
CA ASP A 21 9.85 2.22 1.04
C ASP A 21 9.29 1.63 2.33
N ARG A 22 10.17 1.31 3.28
CA ARG A 22 9.80 0.88 4.64
C ARG A 22 10.13 1.99 5.62
N THR A 23 9.10 2.70 6.05
CA THR A 23 9.21 3.80 7.01
C THR A 23 8.81 3.34 8.40
N VAL A 24 9.56 3.73 9.42
CA VAL A 24 9.19 3.53 10.83
C VAL A 24 8.53 4.81 11.31
N SER A 25 7.22 4.76 11.58
CA SER A 25 6.55 5.92 12.19
C SER A 25 7.06 6.16 13.61
N THR A 26 6.88 7.38 14.10
CA THR A 26 7.20 7.81 15.47
C THR A 26 6.59 6.91 16.55
N ASP A 27 5.46 6.27 16.25
CA ASP A 27 4.78 5.27 17.11
C ASP A 27 5.46 3.89 17.14
N LYS A 28 6.66 3.75 16.55
CA LYS A 28 7.44 2.50 16.45
C LYS A 28 6.73 1.36 15.73
N ARG A 29 5.69 1.67 14.96
CA ARG A 29 5.02 0.69 14.09
C ARG A 29 5.65 0.74 12.71
N PRO A 30 5.98 -0.42 12.11
CA PRO A 30 6.43 -0.44 10.72
C PRO A 30 5.26 -0.01 9.83
N HIS A 31 5.51 1.00 9.01
CA HIS A 31 4.62 1.42 7.93
C HIS A 31 5.30 1.16 6.59
N LEU A 32 4.50 0.68 5.65
CA LEU A 32 4.91 0.46 4.27
C LEU A 32 4.45 1.66 3.46
N ARG A 33 5.37 2.32 2.77
CA ARG A 33 5.04 3.30 1.73
C ARG A 33 4.80 2.55 0.45
N ILE A 34 3.59 2.60 -0.07
CA ILE A 34 3.11 1.80 -1.19
C ILE A 34 2.62 2.74 -2.28
N ALA A 35 2.89 2.39 -3.54
CA ALA A 35 2.37 3.08 -4.71
C ALA A 35 1.45 2.16 -5.52
N CYS A 36 0.49 2.75 -6.22
CA CYS A 36 -0.45 2.02 -7.07
C CYS A 36 -0.11 2.21 -8.55
N ILE A 37 0.06 1.11 -9.30
CA ILE A 37 0.29 1.19 -10.76
C ILE A 37 -0.92 1.71 -11.53
N HIS A 38 -2.13 1.62 -10.95
CA HIS A 38 -3.36 1.98 -11.63
C HIS A 38 -3.65 3.48 -11.61
N CYS A 39 -3.35 4.16 -10.51
CA CYS A 39 -3.62 5.59 -10.34
C CYS A 39 -2.35 6.43 -10.10
N GLY A 40 -1.19 5.80 -9.87
CA GLY A 40 0.07 6.49 -9.58
C GLY A 40 0.20 7.03 -8.16
N GLU A 41 -0.87 6.98 -7.36
CA GLU A 41 -0.89 7.53 -6.00
C GLU A 41 -0.06 6.69 -5.01
N GLU A 42 0.65 7.39 -4.13
CA GLU A 42 1.40 6.83 -3.01
C GLU A 42 0.61 6.97 -1.70
N TYR A 43 0.66 5.95 -0.85
CA TYR A 43 0.00 5.96 0.44
C TYR A 43 0.75 5.12 1.48
N LEU A 44 0.49 5.41 2.76
CA LEU A 44 1.06 4.67 3.88
C LEU A 44 0.08 3.59 4.33
N ALA A 45 0.54 2.34 4.35
CA ALA A 45 -0.15 1.25 5.02
C ALA A 45 0.59 0.93 6.32
N ALA A 46 -0.14 0.68 7.41
CA ALA A 46 0.44 -0.07 8.53
C ALA A 46 0.86 -1.47 8.02
N ASP A 47 1.58 -2.27 8.81
CA ASP A 47 1.97 -3.67 8.50
C ASP A 47 0.78 -4.65 8.30
N VAL A 48 -0.33 -4.19 7.75
CA VAL A 48 -1.43 -4.98 7.24
C VAL A 48 -1.00 -5.65 5.94
N ASN A 49 -1.02 -6.98 5.97
CA ASN A 49 -0.82 -7.93 4.87
C ASN A 49 -0.68 -7.28 3.48
N PHE A 50 0.55 -6.95 3.07
CA PHE A 50 0.85 -6.27 1.80
C PHE A 50 0.22 -7.00 0.60
N HIS A 51 0.21 -8.34 0.64
CA HIS A 51 -0.36 -9.17 -0.41
C HIS A 51 -1.86 -8.93 -0.64
N HIS A 52 -2.58 -8.42 0.36
CA HIS A 52 -4.00 -8.07 0.27
C HIS A 52 -4.25 -6.56 0.38
N CYS A 53 -3.19 -5.74 0.41
CA CYS A 53 -3.32 -4.30 0.42
C CYS A 53 -3.98 -3.84 -0.88
N LYS A 54 -4.95 -2.92 -0.80
CA LYS A 54 -5.64 -2.34 -1.95
C LYS A 54 -5.41 -0.84 -1.92
N CYS A 55 -5.28 -0.23 -3.09
CA CYS A 55 -5.11 1.22 -3.18
C CYS A 55 -6.38 1.93 -2.69
N PRO A 56 -6.31 2.75 -1.61
CA PRO A 56 -7.47 3.47 -1.11
C PRO A 56 -8.02 4.41 -2.17
N SER A 57 -7.20 5.10 -2.97
CA SER A 57 -7.70 6.00 -4.03
C SER A 57 -8.51 5.26 -5.11
N CYS A 58 -8.14 4.02 -5.45
CA CYS A 58 -8.91 3.20 -6.38
C CYS A 58 -10.17 2.61 -5.73
N GLN A 59 -10.12 2.29 -4.44
CA GLN A 59 -11.25 1.70 -3.71
C GLN A 59 -12.30 2.73 -3.29
N SER A 60 -11.83 3.90 -2.87
CA SER A 60 -12.62 5.06 -2.49
C SER A 60 -13.18 5.78 -3.71
N GLY A 61 -13.13 5.17 -4.91
CA GLY A 61 -13.72 5.68 -6.13
C GLY A 61 -15.03 6.38 -5.80
N GLU A 62 -14.98 7.70 -5.74
CA GLU A 62 -16.13 8.49 -5.37
C GLU A 62 -17.23 8.09 -6.35
N GLY A 63 -18.38 7.70 -5.79
CA GLY A 63 -19.67 7.82 -6.47
C GLY A 63 -20.01 9.28 -6.73
N THR A 64 -19.09 10.07 -7.28
CA THR A 64 -19.27 11.44 -7.75
C THR A 64 -18.19 11.72 -8.81
N ARG A 65 -18.42 11.17 -10.01
CA ARG A 65 -17.91 11.82 -11.22
C ARG A 65 -18.61 13.18 -11.31
N LEU A 66 -17.90 14.25 -10.96
CA LEU A 66 -18.24 15.60 -11.43
C LEU A 66 -17.31 15.94 -12.59
N PHE A 67 -17.55 15.34 -13.74
CA PHE A 67 -17.23 15.90 -15.06
C PHE A 67 -18.32 15.48 -16.04
#